data_AF-A0A356W8M2-F1
#
_entry.id   AF-A0A356W8M2-F1
#
_cell.length_a   1.000
_cell.length_b   1.000
_cell.length_c   1.000
_cell.angle_alpha   90.00
_cell.angle_beta   90.00
_cell.angle_gamma   90.00
#
_symmetry.space_group_name_H-M   'P 1'
#
loop_
_entity.id
_entity.type
_entity.pdbx_description
1 polymer ?
#
loop_
_entity_poly.entity_id
_entity_poly.type
_entity_poly.pdbx_seq_one_letter_code
_entity_poly.pdbx_strand_id
1 'polypeptide(L)' 'MTDANRPPLVITMGDPAGVGPSITVSAWNALQGEADCAFFVIGAPDLYQGEVPTQTISDPSEASGVFGSALPVLPL' A
#
# COMPACT_ATOMS: atom_id res chain seq x y z
N MET A 1 7.48 21.57 -9.51
CA MET A 1 8.26 20.98 -8.41
C MET A 1 7.25 20.49 -7.39
N THR A 2 6.92 19.20 -7.41
CA THR A 2 6.16 18.56 -6.33
C THR A 2 7.07 18.47 -5.11
N ASP A 3 6.57 18.88 -3.94
CA ASP A 3 7.30 18.77 -2.69
C ASP A 3 7.65 17.31 -2.42
N ALA A 4 8.94 17.01 -2.31
CA ALA A 4 9.50 15.68 -2.12
C ALA A 4 9.20 15.03 -0.74
N ASN A 5 8.16 15.48 -0.04
CA ASN A 5 7.86 15.04 1.32
C ASN A 5 6.35 15.02 1.64
N ARG A 6 5.51 14.61 0.68
CA ARG A 6 4.10 14.37 0.97
C ARG A 6 3.95 13.07 1.78
N PRO A 7 3.19 13.06 2.89
CA PRO A 7 2.91 11.82 3.60
C PRO A 7 2.21 10.82 2.67
N PRO A 8 2.46 9.51 2.84
CA PRO A 8 1.82 8.49 2.04
C PRO A 8 0.31 8.51 2.25
N LEU A 9 -0.45 8.22 1.19
CA LEU A 9 -1.90 8.10 1.30
C LEU A 9 -2.26 6.84 2.07
N VAL A 10 -3.33 6.90 2.85
CA VAL A 10 -3.92 5.72 3.46
C VAL A 10 -5.12 5.26 2.66
N ILE A 11 -5.16 3.97 2.35
CA ILE A 11 -6.31 3.30 1.75
C ILE A 11 -6.93 2.39 2.80
N THR A 12 -8.21 2.61 3.10
CA THR A 12 -8.98 1.64 3.88
C THR A 12 -9.39 0.48 2.96
N MET A 13 -9.14 -0.76 3.37
CA MET A 13 -9.45 -1.94 2.55
C MET A 13 -10.93 -2.07 2.14
N GLY A 14 -11.85 -1.66 3.02
CA GLY A 14 -13.28 -1.88 2.83
C GLY A 14 -13.68 -3.33 3.12
N ASP A 15 -14.58 -3.89 2.31
CA ASP A 15 -15.01 -5.29 2.43
C ASP A 15 -13.95 -6.25 1.84
N PRO A 16 -13.37 -7.18 2.64
CA PRO A 16 -12.42 -8.20 2.18
C PRO A 16 -12.87 -9.01 0.95
N ALA A 17 -14.16 -9.28 0.83
CA ALA A 17 -14.72 -10.07 -0.27
C ALA A 17 -15.10 -9.21 -1.49
N GLY A 18 -14.97 -7.89 -1.38
CA GLY A 18 -15.21 -6.96 -2.47
C GLY A 18 -14.02 -6.85 -3.45
N VAL A 19 -14.09 -5.88 -4.35
CA VAL A 19 -13.03 -5.61 -5.34
C VAL A 19 -11.91 -4.69 -4.81
N GLY A 20 -12.03 -4.16 -3.59
CA GLY A 20 -11.05 -3.26 -2.99
C GLY A 20 -9.62 -3.85 -2.97
N PRO A 21 -9.43 -5.11 -2.53
CA PRO A 21 -8.11 -5.74 -2.54
C PRO A 21 -7.47 -5.82 -3.94
N SER A 22 -8.23 -6.23 -4.96
CA SER A 22 -7.69 -6.36 -6.32
C SER A 22 -7.40 -5.01 -7.00
N ILE A 23 -8.21 -3.98 -6.71
CA ILE A 23 -7.92 -2.59 -7.14
C ILE A 23 -6.64 -2.09 -6.48
N THR A 24 -6.45 -2.37 -5.19
CA THR A 24 -5.24 -1.98 -4.45
C THR A 24 -3.98 -2.61 -5.03
N VAL A 25 -4.03 -3.92 -5.33
CA VAL A 25 -2.96 -4.65 -6.02
C VAL A 25 -2.64 -4.01 -7.38
N SER A 26 -3.67 -3.72 -8.17
CA SER A 26 -3.50 -3.11 -9.50
C SER A 26 -2.91 -1.69 -9.42
N ALA A 27 -3.35 -0.90 -8.44
CA ALA A 27 -2.83 0.44 -8.19
C ALA A 27 -1.35 0.40 -7.76
N TRP A 28 -0.97 -0.52 -6.87
CA TRP A 28 0.43 -0.65 -6.44
C TRP A 28 1.33 -1.05 -7.61
N ASN A 29 0.94 -2.05 -8.41
CA ASN A 29 1.71 -2.45 -9.60
C ASN A 29 1.94 -1.31 -10.59
N ALA A 30 0.95 -0.42 -10.74
CA ALA A 30 1.05 0.74 -11.63
C ALA A 30 1.89 1.88 -11.04
N LEU A 31 1.96 2.02 -9.71
CA LEU A 31 2.50 3.20 -9.03
C LEU A 31 3.79 2.95 -8.24
N GLN A 32 4.20 1.69 -8.00
CA GLN A 32 5.36 1.38 -7.13
C GLN A 32 6.68 2.03 -7.57
N GLY A 33 6.82 2.41 -8.85
CA GLY A 33 7.99 3.15 -9.37
C GLY A 33 7.96 4.66 -9.11
N GLU A 34 6.82 5.19 -8.68
CA GLU A 34 6.56 6.63 -8.47
C GLU A 34 6.49 6.91 -6.97
N ALA A 35 7.63 7.28 -6.37
CA ALA A 35 7.72 7.52 -4.93
C ALA A 35 6.73 8.58 -4.42
N ASP A 36 6.41 9.59 -5.24
CA ASP A 36 5.43 10.64 -4.93
C ASP A 36 3.97 10.12 -4.86
N CYS A 37 3.73 8.88 -5.31
CA CYS A 37 2.43 8.19 -5.28
C CYS A 37 2.32 7.16 -4.15
N ALA A 38 3.27 7.13 -3.21
CA ALA A 38 3.29 6.16 -2.13
C ALA A 38 1.97 6.14 -1.33
N PHE A 39 1.49 4.93 -1.08
CA PHE A 39 0.35 4.68 -0.20
C PHE A 39 0.56 3.42 0.63
N PHE A 40 -0.21 3.28 1.70
CA PHE A 40 -0.32 2.04 2.45
C PHE A 40 -1.78 1.69 2.67
N VAL A 41 -2.02 0.44 3.05
CA VAL A 41 -3.35 -0.09 3.25
C VAL A 41 -3.57 -0.38 4.73
N ILE A 42 -4.71 0.01 5.27
CA ILE A 42 -5.20 -0.50 6.55
C ILE A 42 -6.15 -1.66 6.26
N GLY A 43 -5.76 -2.89 6.65
CA GLY A 43 -6.49 -4.10 6.29
C GLY A 43 -5.77 -5.41 6.64
N ALA A 44 -6.21 -6.52 6.05
CA ALA A 44 -5.65 -7.84 6.30
C ALA A 44 -4.50 -8.16 5.31
N PRO A 45 -3.24 -8.33 5.76
CA PRO A 45 -2.10 -8.62 4.87
C PRO A 45 -2.29 -9.88 4.01
N ASP A 46 -2.95 -10.89 4.55
CA ASP A 46 -3.13 -12.19 3.90
C ASP A 46 -3.96 -12.12 2.60
N LEU A 47 -4.72 -11.04 2.40
CA LEU A 47 -5.47 -10.81 1.14
C LEU A 47 -4.59 -10.32 -0.01
N TYR A 48 -3.37 -9.87 0.29
CA TYR A 48 -2.42 -9.33 -0.69
C TYR A 48 -1.21 -10.26 -0.88
N GLN A 49 -0.86 -11.02 0.16
CA GLN A 49 0.20 -12.02 0.10
C GLN A 49 -0.09 -13.04 -1.00
N GLY A 50 0.87 -13.23 -1.91
CA GLY A 50 0.75 -14.13 -3.06
C GLY A 50 0.29 -13.44 -4.35
N GLU A 51 -0.40 -12.30 -4.26
CA GLU A 51 -0.73 -11.46 -5.43
C GLU A 51 0.40 -10.47 -5.73
N VAL A 52 0.96 -9.83 -4.69
CA VAL A 52 2.10 -8.90 -4.76
C VAL A 52 3.04 -9.09 -3.57
N PRO A 53 4.33 -8.72 -3.69
CA PRO A 53 5.18 -8.55 -2.52
C PRO A 53 4.47 -7.67 -1.52
N THR A 54 4.26 -8.18 -0.31
CA THR A 54 3.48 -7.53 0.73
C THR A 54 4.32 -7.49 1.98
N GLN A 55 4.41 -6.32 2.62
CA GLN A 55 5.12 -6.16 3.87
C GLN A 55 4.22 -5.50 4.89
N THR A 56 4.10 -6.15 6.04
CA THR A 56 3.41 -5.58 7.20
C THR A 56 4.24 -4.42 7.75
N ILE A 57 3.59 -3.28 7.98
CA ILE A 57 4.15 -2.12 8.69
C ILE A 57 3.46 -1.96 10.04
N SER A 58 4.17 -1.36 11.00
CA SER A 58 3.66 -1.05 12.34
C SER A 58 3.34 0.43 12.52
N ASP A 59 3.89 1.30 11.67
CA ASP A 59 3.65 2.75 11.69
C ASP A 59 3.52 3.32 10.26
N PRO A 60 2.61 4.30 10.02
CA PRO A 60 2.45 4.93 8.70
C PRO A 60 3.74 5.52 8.11
N SER A 61 4.70 5.93 8.95
CA SER A 61 6.00 6.47 8.50
C SER A 61 6.88 5.46 7.76
N GLU A 62 6.64 4.16 7.93
CA GLU A 62 7.40 3.10 7.26
C GLU A 62 6.97 2.90 5.80
N ALA A 63 5.75 3.34 5.43
CA ALA A 63 5.14 3.05 4.15
C ALA A 63 5.99 3.51 2.96
N SER A 64 6.51 4.75 2.98
CA SER A 64 7.31 5.28 1.87
C SER A 64 8.61 4.49 1.64
N GLY A 65 9.21 3.94 2.71
CA GLY A 65 10.42 3.11 2.61
C GLY A 65 10.16 1.71 2.04
N VAL A 66 8.93 1.22 2.18
CA VAL A 66 8.51 -0.12 1.75
C VAL A 66 7.93 -0.12 0.33
N PHE A 67 7.17 0.93 -0.01
CA PHE A 67 6.30 1.03 -1.19
C PHE A 67 6.95 0.62 -2.51
N GLY A 68 8.22 0.98 -2.74
CA GLY A 68 8.93 0.66 -3.98
C GLY A 68 9.32 -0.81 -4.16
N SER A 69 9.14 -1.64 -3.14
CA SER A 69 9.52 -3.06 -3.16
C SER A 69 8.42 -4.02 -2.71
N ALA A 70 7.46 -3.52 -1.93
CA ALA A 70 6.30 -4.25 -1.47
C ALA A 70 5.12 -3.32 -1.18
N LEU A 71 3.91 -3.85 -1.24
CA LEU A 71 2.70 -3.19 -0.75
C LEU A 71 2.78 -3.07 0.79
N PRO A 72 2.83 -1.85 1.36
CA PRO A 72 2.83 -1.66 2.80
C PRO A 72 1.41 -1.86 3.35
N VAL A 73 1.26 -2.77 4.33
CA VAL A 73 -0.04 -3.04 4.96
C VAL A 73 0.08 -2.84 6.47
N LEU A 74 -0.70 -1.92 7.01
CA LEU A 74 -0.88 -1.72 8.45
C LEU A 74 -2.04 -2.64 8.92
N PRO A 75 -1.78 -3.69 9.71
CA PRO A 75 -2.81 -4.62 10.14
C PRO A 75 -3.82 -3.96 11.09
N LEU A 76 -5.07 -4.41 11.04
CA LEU A 76 -6.09 -4.16 12.06
C LEU A 76 -6.17 -5.30 13.07
#